data_AF-A0A519FT63-F1
#
_entry.id   AF-A0A519FT63-F1
#
_cell.length_a   1.000
_cell.length_b   1.000
_cell.length_c   1.000
_cell.angle_alpha   90.00
_cell.angle_beta   90.00
_cell.angle_gamma   90.00
#
_symmetry.space_group_name_H-M   'P 1'
#
loop_
_entity.id
_entity.type
_entity.pdbx_description
1 polymer ?
#
loop_
_entity_poly.entity_id
_entity_poly.type
_entity_poly.pdbx_seq_one_letter_code
_entity_poly.pdbx_strand_id
1 'polypeptide(L)'
;LLVAAVVHAELVTVAPFASYNGIVARAAERLVLVARGVDPASVVVPEAGHLALRAEYESNLRGYRDGGRNGLHAWLLYFTEAITRAVEVSPLKDL
;
A
#
# COMPACT_ATOMS: atom_id res chain seq x y z
N LEU A 1 8.92 -0.13 4.31
CA LEU A 1 7.49 0.25 4.33
C LEU A 1 7.26 1.71 3.89
N LEU A 2 7.87 2.71 4.53
CA LEU A 2 7.66 4.14 4.20
C LEU A 2 7.69 4.47 2.69
N VAL A 3 8.75 4.06 1.98
CA VAL A 3 8.89 4.37 0.54
C VAL A 3 7.77 3.74 -0.29
N ALA A 4 7.39 2.49 0.00
CA ALA A 4 6.29 1.80 -0.69
C ALA A 4 4.95 2.51 -0.43
N ALA A 5 4.70 2.91 0.81
CA ALA A 5 3.51 3.65 1.19
C ALA A 5 3.37 4.97 0.42
N VAL A 6 4.45 5.75 0.34
CA VAL A 6 4.45 7.03 -0.38
C VAL A 6 4.27 6.80 -1.88
N VAL A 7 5.02 5.88 -2.49
CA VAL A 7 4.89 5.57 -3.92
C VAL A 7 3.46 5.17 -4.28
N HIS A 8 2.84 4.32 -3.46
CA HIS A 8 1.46 3.90 -3.68
C HIS A 8 0.49 5.08 -3.60
N ALA A 9 0.55 5.87 -2.53
CA ALA A 9 -0.35 7.00 -2.35
C ALA A 9 -0.17 8.07 -3.44
N GLU A 10 1.06 8.41 -3.80
CA GLU A 10 1.34 9.37 -4.88
C GLU A 10 0.74 8.89 -6.21
N LEU A 11 0.97 7.63 -6.60
CA LEU A 11 0.42 7.09 -7.84
C LEU A 11 -1.11 7.09 -7.87
N VAL A 12 -1.76 6.81 -6.74
CA VAL A 12 -3.22 6.85 -6.66
C VAL A 12 -3.76 8.27 -6.65
N THR A 13 -3.13 9.19 -5.93
CA THR A 13 -3.68 10.53 -5.69
C THR A 13 -3.33 11.54 -6.78
N VAL A 14 -2.12 11.46 -7.36
CA VAL A 14 -1.72 12.26 -8.54
C VAL A 14 -2.39 11.74 -9.81
N ALA A 15 -2.67 10.43 -9.85
CA ALA A 15 -3.33 9.76 -10.97
C ALA A 15 -2.72 10.08 -12.36
N PRO A 16 -1.41 9.84 -12.58
CA PRO A 16 -0.70 10.28 -13.78
C PRO A 16 -1.10 9.55 -15.08
N PHE A 17 -1.78 8.41 -14.99
CA PHE A 17 -2.24 7.65 -16.15
C PHE A 17 -3.71 7.94 -16.44
N ALA A 18 -4.09 7.88 -17.73
CA ALA A 18 -5.48 8.09 -18.16
C ALA A 18 -6.46 7.10 -17.51
N SER A 19 -5.98 5.90 -17.13
CA SER A 19 -6.77 4.88 -16.46
C SER A 19 -5.89 3.96 -15.60
N TYR A 20 -6.52 3.19 -14.72
CA TYR A 20 -5.89 2.11 -13.93
C TYR A 20 -4.76 2.51 -12.96
N ASN A 21 -4.69 3.77 -12.53
CA ASN A 21 -3.70 4.25 -11.55
C ASN A 21 -3.59 3.36 -10.29
N GLY A 22 -4.70 2.86 -9.77
CA GLY A 22 -4.69 1.96 -8.60
C GLY A 22 -4.03 0.60 -8.87
N ILE A 23 -4.09 0.07 -10.09
CA ILE A 23 -3.38 -1.17 -10.46
C ILE A 23 -1.88 -0.89 -10.54
N VAL A 24 -1.50 0.22 -11.18
CA VAL A 24 -0.09 0.63 -11.29
C VAL A 24 0.51 0.89 -9.91
N ALA A 25 -0.25 1.53 -9.01
CA ALA A 25 0.16 1.77 -7.63
C ALA A 25 0.49 0.47 -6.89
N ARG A 26 -0.39 -0.53 -6.94
CA ARG A 26 -0.16 -1.85 -6.34
C ARG A 26 1.07 -2.56 -6.92
N ALA A 27 1.24 -2.51 -8.25
CA ALA A 27 2.41 -3.08 -8.91
C ALA A 27 3.71 -2.40 -8.45
N ALA A 28 3.72 -1.07 -8.41
CA ALA A 28 4.88 -0.29 -7.95
C ALA A 28 5.18 -0.53 -6.47
N GLU A 29 4.16 -0.60 -5.62
CA GLU A 29 4.28 -0.93 -4.20
C GLU A 29 5.00 -2.27 -4.01
N ARG A 30 4.53 -3.34 -4.68
CA ARG A 30 5.17 -4.66 -4.64
C ARG A 30 6.62 -4.62 -5.10
N LEU A 31 6.90 -3.94 -6.20
CA LEU A 31 8.27 -3.79 -6.71
C LEU A 31 9.18 -3.04 -5.72
N VAL A 32 8.67 -2.01 -5.04
CA VAL A 32 9.44 -1.30 -4.01
C VAL A 32 9.68 -2.18 -2.79
N LEU A 33 8.71 -2.98 -2.36
CA LEU A 33 8.90 -3.93 -1.26
C LEU A 33 9.99 -4.97 -1.58
N VAL A 34 10.00 -5.50 -2.81
CA VAL A 34 11.05 -6.41 -3.31
C VAL A 34 12.40 -5.70 -3.37
N ALA A 35 12.49 -4.57 -4.07
CA ALA A 35 13.74 -3.86 -4.33
C ALA A 35 14.40 -3.30 -3.06
N ARG A 36 13.63 -3.09 -1.99
CA ARG A 36 14.13 -2.63 -0.69
C ARG A 36 14.34 -3.76 0.31
N GLY A 37 14.21 -5.02 -0.12
CA GLY A 37 14.48 -6.20 0.70
C GLY A 37 13.42 -6.49 1.76
N VAL A 38 12.24 -5.85 1.69
CA VAL A 38 11.15 -6.06 2.67
C VAL A 38 10.39 -7.35 2.36
N ASP A 39 10.18 -7.65 1.09
CA ASP A 39 9.58 -8.90 0.62
C ASP A 39 10.37 -9.43 -0.59
N PRO A 40 11.61 -9.92 -0.40
CA PRO A 40 12.49 -10.30 -1.52
C PRO A 40 11.91 -11.42 -2.39
N ALA A 41 11.09 -12.30 -1.81
CA ALA A 41 10.46 -13.41 -2.50
C ALA A 41 9.12 -13.02 -3.18
N SER A 42 8.61 -11.81 -2.95
CA SER A 42 7.32 -11.33 -3.45
C SER A 42 6.13 -12.20 -3.01
N VAL A 43 6.16 -12.68 -1.78
CA VAL A 43 5.18 -13.64 -1.21
C VAL A 43 4.15 -12.98 -0.31
N VAL A 44 4.35 -11.71 0.04
CA VAL A 44 3.31 -10.88 0.65
C VAL A 44 2.28 -10.53 -0.41
N VAL A 45 1.00 -10.43 -0.02
CA VAL A 45 -0.11 -10.06 -0.90
C VAL A 45 -0.70 -8.73 -0.43
N PRO A 46 -0.04 -7.57 -0.67
CA PRO A 46 -0.53 -6.26 -0.23
C PRO A 46 -1.97 -5.98 -0.65
N GLU A 47 -2.38 -6.48 -1.81
CA GLU A 47 -3.74 -6.37 -2.32
C GLU A 47 -4.79 -6.97 -1.38
N ALA A 48 -4.47 -8.11 -0.76
CA ALA A 48 -5.36 -8.75 0.20
C ALA A 48 -5.45 -7.94 1.49
N GLY A 49 -4.33 -7.34 1.94
CA GLY A 49 -4.31 -6.42 3.07
C GLY A 49 -5.13 -5.15 2.84
N HIS A 50 -4.95 -4.51 1.68
CA HIS A 50 -5.75 -3.35 1.27
C HIS A 50 -7.24 -3.69 1.12
N LEU A 51 -7.56 -4.88 0.60
CA LEU A 51 -8.93 -5.34 0.46
C LEU A 51 -9.58 -5.62 1.83
N ALA A 52 -8.83 -6.21 2.78
CA ALA A 52 -9.32 -6.48 4.13
C ALA A 52 -9.67 -5.19 4.90
N LEU A 53 -8.99 -4.09 4.59
CA LEU A 53 -9.17 -2.78 5.22
C LEU A 53 -9.61 -1.73 4.21
N ARG A 54 -10.58 -2.08 3.36
CA ARG A 54 -10.96 -1.27 2.20
C ARG A 54 -11.53 0.10 2.57
N ALA A 55 -12.32 0.20 3.63
CA ALA A 55 -12.91 1.48 4.03
C ALA A 55 -11.81 2.45 4.51
N GLU A 56 -10.85 1.93 5.25
CA GLU A 56 -9.66 2.64 5.73
C GLU A 56 -8.75 3.00 4.57
N TYR A 57 -8.56 2.11 3.59
CA TYR A 57 -7.81 2.40 2.36
C TYR A 57 -8.33 3.65 1.65
N GLU A 58 -9.64 3.64 1.35
CA GLU A 58 -10.27 4.70 0.57
C GLU A 58 -10.33 6.01 1.36
N SER A 59 -10.59 5.96 2.66
CA SER A 59 -10.62 7.16 3.52
C SER A 59 -9.23 7.76 3.74
N ASN A 60 -8.22 6.94 4.01
CA ASN A 60 -6.85 7.43 4.22
C ASN A 60 -6.22 7.96 2.94
N LEU A 61 -6.57 7.46 1.75
CA LEU A 61 -6.11 8.06 0.49
C LEU A 61 -6.72 9.44 0.22
N ARG A 62 -8.01 9.64 0.55
CA ARG A 62 -8.61 10.98 0.55
C ARG A 62 -7.89 11.88 1.57
N GLY A 63 -7.66 11.36 2.77
CA GLY A 63 -6.90 12.05 3.81
C GLY A 63 -5.48 12.42 3.37
N TYR A 64 -4.75 11.53 2.72
CA TYR A 64 -3.41 11.77 2.18
C TYR A 64 -3.42 12.95 1.20
N ARG A 65 -4.37 12.94 0.26
CA ARG A 65 -4.50 13.98 -0.77
C ARG A 65 -4.83 15.36 -0.18
N ASP A 66 -5.79 15.40 0.75
CA ASP A 66 -6.43 16.67 1.15
C ASP A 66 -5.97 17.16 2.54
N GLY A 67 -5.41 16.27 3.37
CA GLY A 67 -5.20 16.48 4.81
C GLY A 67 -3.78 16.85 5.24
N GLY A 68 -2.87 17.11 4.30
CA GLY A 68 -1.49 17.51 4.57
C GLY A 68 -0.74 16.53 5.48
N ARG A 69 -0.01 17.05 6.49
CA ARG A 69 0.80 16.23 7.40
C ARG A 69 -0.02 15.21 8.20
N ASN A 70 -1.23 15.56 8.62
CA ASN A 70 -2.09 14.65 9.38
C ASN A 70 -2.61 13.52 8.48
N GLY A 71 -2.97 13.84 7.24
CA GLY A 71 -3.34 12.86 6.22
C GLY A 71 -2.21 11.89 5.89
N LEU A 72 -0.99 12.42 5.69
CA LEU A 72 0.21 11.60 5.50
C LEU A 72 0.43 10.65 6.68
N HIS A 73 0.35 11.16 7.92
CA HIS A 73 0.51 10.34 9.12
C HIS A 73 -0.52 9.21 9.15
N ALA A 74 -1.80 9.53 9.00
CA ALA A 74 -2.88 8.54 9.03
C ALA A 74 -2.69 7.46 7.94
N TRP A 75 -2.30 7.86 6.73
CA TRP A 75 -1.95 6.93 5.65
C TRP A 75 -0.81 6.00 6.01
N LEU A 76 0.25 6.50 6.63
CA LEU A 76 1.40 5.66 7.00
C LEU A 76 1.04 4.60 8.04
N LEU A 77 0.21 4.96 9.04
CA LEU A 77 -0.29 4.00 10.04
C LEU A 77 -1.19 2.94 9.38
N TYR A 78 -2.12 3.40 8.53
CA TYR A 78 -2.96 2.51 7.74
C TYR A 78 -2.14 1.52 6.91
N PHE A 79 -1.14 2.03 6.18
CA PHE A 79 -0.32 1.20 5.28
C PHE A 79 0.43 0.12 6.07
N THR A 80 0.98 0.45 7.24
CA THR A 80 1.63 -0.56 8.08
C THR A 80 0.67 -1.65 8.54
N GLU A 81 -0.56 -1.31 8.91
CA GLU A 81 -1.59 -2.29 9.30
C GLU A 81 -2.01 -3.15 8.09
N ALA A 82 -2.22 -2.55 6.92
CA ALA A 82 -2.56 -3.27 5.70
C ALA A 82 -1.48 -4.29 5.31
N ILE A 83 -0.19 -3.92 5.41
CA ILE A 83 0.91 -4.85 5.16
C ILE A 83 0.96 -5.97 6.20
N THR A 84 0.72 -5.67 7.48
CA THR A 84 0.61 -6.73 8.51
C THR A 84 -0.47 -7.74 8.12
N ARG A 85 -1.67 -7.27 7.73
CA ARG A 85 -2.74 -8.16 7.25
C ARG A 85 -2.34 -8.94 6.01
N ALA A 86 -1.64 -8.31 5.07
CA ALA A 86 -1.13 -8.97 3.87
C ALA A 86 -0.13 -10.10 4.17
N VAL A 87 0.66 -9.97 5.24
CA VAL A 87 1.57 -11.02 5.72
C VAL A 87 0.78 -12.15 6.41
N GLU A 88 -0.21 -11.82 7.26
CA GLU A 88 -1.04 -12.81 7.97
C GLU A 88 -1.82 -13.75 7.03
N VAL A 89 -2.17 -13.24 5.85
CA VAL A 89 -2.85 -14.02 4.80
C VAL A 89 -1.89 -14.66 3.80
N SER A 90 -0.58 -14.43 3.93
CA SER A 90 0.42 -15.06 3.07
C SER A 90 0.34 -16.59 3.20
N PRO A 91 0.40 -17.35 2.08
CA PRO A 91 0.27 -18.81 2.10
C PRO A 91 1.45 -19.53 2.76
N LEU A 92 2.50 -18.83 3.20
CA LEU A 92 3.71 -19.41 3.76
C LEU A 92 3.66 -19.66 5.28
N LYS A 93 2.50 -20.02 5.84
CA LYS A 93 2.32 -20.19 7.30
C LYS A 93 3.22 -21.25 7.94
N ASP A 94 3.93 -22.06 7.13
CA ASP A 94 4.67 -23.25 7.56
C ASP A 94 6.19 -23.22 7.22
N LEU A 95 6.80 -22.04 7.04
CA LEU A 95 8.27 -21.89 6.92
C LEU A 95 8.93 -21.45 8.23
#